data_AF-A0A9X6PRA6-F1
#
_entry.id   AF-A0A9X6PRA6-F1
#
_cell.length_a   1.000
_cell.length_b   1.000
_cell.length_c   1.000
_cell.angle_alpha   90.00
_cell.angle_beta   90.00
_cell.angle_gamma   90.00
#
_symmetry.space_group_name_H-M   'P 1'
#
loop_
_entity.id
_entity.type
_entity.pdbx_description
1 polymer ?
#
loop_
_entity_poly.entity_id
_entity_poly.type
_entity_poly.pdbx_seq_one_letter_code
_entity_poly.pdbx_strand_id
1 'polypeptide(L)'
;MDDIKCFIIHGKKNIIFRQEGDKYVFFDPIALEYYVTNFIGAEILYYISKGKDFHFIADKISEEYEINEDMSKETIREFLLDFPLLSIISSNLIESDIYKELSA
;
A
#
# COMPACT_ATOMS: atom_id res chain seq x y z
N MET A 1 2.58 -1.98 14.25
CA MET A 1 3.36 -1.36 13.13
C MET A 1 4.75 -0.74 13.47
N ASP A 2 5.18 -0.67 14.75
CA ASP A 2 6.34 0.15 15.21
C ASP A 2 7.73 -0.22 14.64
N ASP A 3 7.87 -1.34 13.92
CA ASP A 3 9.15 -1.83 13.42
C ASP A 3 9.47 -1.46 11.96
N ILE A 4 8.48 -0.99 11.17
CA ILE A 4 8.65 -0.78 9.73
C ILE A 4 9.20 0.61 9.42
N LYS A 5 10.47 0.89 9.72
CA LYS A 5 11.02 2.24 9.49
C LYS A 5 11.22 2.59 8.00
N CYS A 6 11.41 1.58 7.15
CA CYS A 6 11.69 1.77 5.74
C CYS A 6 11.40 0.49 4.95
N PHE A 7 10.78 0.61 3.77
CA PHE A 7 10.60 -0.50 2.83
C PHE A 7 10.61 -0.01 1.38
N ILE A 8 10.75 -0.96 0.44
CA ILE A 8 10.85 -0.67 -0.99
C ILE A 8 9.84 -1.54 -1.74
N ILE A 9 9.08 -0.93 -2.65
CA ILE A 9 8.33 -1.68 -3.66
C ILE A 9 9.13 -1.65 -4.97
N HIS A 10 9.40 -2.85 -5.49
CA HIS A 10 10.05 -3.04 -6.78
C HIS A 10 8.98 -3.16 -7.87
N GLY A 11 8.66 -2.03 -8.51
CA GLY A 11 7.76 -1.96 -9.66
C GLY A 11 8.50 -1.55 -10.93
N LYS A 12 7.82 -0.81 -11.84
CA LYS A 12 8.44 -0.20 -13.03
C LYS A 12 9.63 0.71 -12.66
N LYS A 13 9.56 1.30 -11.46
CA LYS A 13 10.63 2.00 -10.76
C LYS A 13 10.59 1.55 -9.30
N ASN A 14 11.72 1.68 -8.61
CA ASN A 14 11.76 1.46 -7.16
C ASN A 14 11.11 2.65 -6.45
N ILE A 15 10.17 2.37 -5.56
CA ILE A 15 9.59 3.38 -4.65
C ILE A 15 10.08 3.05 -3.24
N ILE A 16 10.71 4.03 -2.60
CA ILE A 16 11.22 3.90 -1.24
C ILE A 16 10.25 4.63 -0.31
N PHE A 17 9.72 3.91 0.67
CA PHE A 17 8.86 4.45 1.72
C PHE A 17 9.67 4.54 3.00
N ARG A 18 9.69 5.71 3.63
CA ARG A 18 10.40 5.94 4.89
C ARG A 18 9.48 6.58 5.89
N GLN A 19 9.48 6.07 7.12
CA GLN A 19 8.77 6.71 8.22
C GLN A 19 9.48 8.00 8.63
N GLU A 20 8.72 9.09 8.69
CA GLU A 20 9.14 10.41 9.18
C GLU A 20 8.07 10.90 10.16
N GLY A 21 8.29 10.68 11.46
CA GLY A 21 7.31 10.98 12.51
C GLY A 21 6.07 10.06 12.45
N ASP A 22 4.91 10.65 12.30
CA ASP A 22 3.59 9.99 12.25
C ASP A 22 3.14 9.61 10.83
N LYS A 23 4.04 9.71 9.84
CA LYS A 23 3.73 9.50 8.42
C LYS A 23 4.86 8.77 7.70
N TYR A 24 4.55 8.28 6.50
CA TYR A 24 5.53 7.75 5.57
C TYR A 24 5.67 8.66 4.37
N VAL A 25 6.90 8.98 4.01
CA VAL A 25 7.25 9.82 2.87
C VAL A 25 7.82 8.96 1.76
N PHE A 26 7.44 9.24 0.52
CA PHE A 26 7.97 8.59 -0.67
C PHE A 26 8.06 9.59 -1.84
N PHE A 27 8.95 9.32 -2.78
CA PHE A 27 9.23 10.19 -3.92
C PHE A 27 8.66 9.60 -5.21
N ASP A 28 7.97 10.42 -5.99
CA ASP A 28 7.58 10.08 -7.35
C ASP A 28 8.72 10.41 -8.32
N PRO A 29 9.36 9.41 -8.95
CA PRO A 29 10.42 9.63 -9.92
C PRO A 29 9.92 10.20 -11.27
N ILE A 30 8.61 10.29 -11.50
CA ILE A 30 8.01 10.82 -12.73
C ILE A 30 7.61 12.30 -12.52
N ALA A 31 6.77 12.60 -11.52
CA ALA A 31 6.35 13.97 -11.23
C ALA A 31 7.42 14.81 -10.51
N LEU A 32 8.46 14.17 -9.96
CA LEU A 32 9.54 14.81 -9.20
C LEU A 32 9.08 15.50 -7.90
N GLU A 33 8.12 14.89 -7.20
CA GLU A 33 7.57 15.42 -5.96
C GLU A 33 7.49 14.36 -4.85
N TYR A 34 7.36 14.83 -3.62
CA TYR A 34 7.18 13.97 -2.46
C TYR A 34 5.70 13.83 -2.12
N TYR A 35 5.31 12.60 -1.84
CA TYR A 35 4.00 12.24 -1.32
C TYR A 35 4.13 11.71 0.10
N VAL A 36 3.02 11.76 0.83
CA VAL A 36 2.92 11.22 2.17
C VAL A 36 1.73 10.29 2.30
N THR A 37 1.86 9.27 3.15
CA THR A 37 0.75 8.40 3.56
C THR A 37 0.77 8.20 5.07
N ASN A 38 -0.39 7.85 5.62
CA ASN A 38 -0.54 7.50 7.03
C ASN A 38 -0.07 6.05 7.28
N PHE A 39 -0.17 5.59 8.53
CA PHE A 39 0.21 4.24 8.93
C PHE A 39 -0.56 3.16 8.17
N ILE A 40 -1.90 3.26 8.09
CA ILE A 40 -2.72 2.27 7.37
C ILE A 40 -2.27 2.13 5.90
N GLY A 41 -2.15 3.24 5.18
CA GLY A 41 -1.72 3.24 3.79
C GLY A 41 -0.30 2.70 3.60
N ALA A 42 0.62 3.02 4.52
CA ALA A 42 1.96 2.44 4.51
C ALA A 42 1.95 0.93 4.79
N GLU A 43 1.05 0.43 5.61
CA GLU A 43 0.94 -1.00 5.91
C GLU A 43 0.42 -1.80 4.73
N ILE A 44 -0.61 -1.28 4.05
CA ILE A 44 -1.12 -1.84 2.78
C ILE A 44 0.03 -1.95 1.77
N LEU A 45 0.77 -0.86 1.56
CA LEU A 45 1.91 -0.83 0.65
C LEU A 45 3.06 -1.74 1.08
N TYR A 46 3.28 -1.89 2.40
CA TYR A 46 4.26 -2.81 2.92
C TYR A 46 3.90 -4.26 2.59
N TYR A 47 2.64 -4.68 2.79
CA TYR A 47 2.23 -6.03 2.44
C TYR A 47 2.27 -6.28 0.93
N ILE A 48 1.95 -5.28 0.10
CA ILE A 48 2.19 -5.34 -1.35
C ILE A 48 3.68 -5.54 -1.65
N SER A 49 4.58 -4.85 -0.94
CA SER A 49 6.03 -5.05 -1.09
C SER A 49 6.49 -6.48 -0.75
N LYS A 50 5.70 -7.21 0.03
CA LYS A 50 5.93 -8.61 0.42
C LYS A 50 5.20 -9.62 -0.47
N GLY A 51 4.52 -9.18 -1.53
CA GLY A 51 3.78 -10.04 -2.44
C GLY A 51 2.60 -10.74 -1.77
N LYS A 52 1.92 -10.04 -0.84
CA LYS A 52 0.73 -10.56 -0.17
C LYS A 52 -0.52 -10.24 -0.98
N ASP A 53 -1.44 -11.19 -1.01
CA ASP A 53 -2.71 -11.05 -1.72
C ASP A 53 -3.71 -10.14 -0.97
N PHE A 54 -4.78 -9.74 -1.67
CA PHE A 54 -5.79 -8.81 -1.15
C PHE A 54 -6.46 -9.30 0.14
N HIS A 55 -6.78 -10.59 0.21
CA HIS A 55 -7.44 -11.18 1.38
C HIS A 55 -6.52 -11.14 2.60
N PHE A 56 -5.26 -11.50 2.44
CA PHE A 56 -4.28 -11.40 3.51
C PHE A 56 -4.14 -9.98 4.03
N ILE A 57 -4.10 -8.99 3.14
CA ILE A 57 -4.00 -7.58 3.53
C ILE A 57 -5.27 -7.16 4.29
N ALA A 58 -6.46 -7.51 3.78
CA ALA A 58 -7.72 -7.21 4.44
C ALA A 58 -7.81 -7.85 5.84
N ASP A 59 -7.41 -9.10 5.99
CA ASP A 59 -7.40 -9.78 7.29
C ASP A 59 -6.44 -9.08 8.27
N LYS A 60 -5.26 -8.66 7.82
CA LYS A 60 -4.28 -7.98 8.67
C LYS A 60 -4.72 -6.59 9.09
N ILE A 61 -5.31 -5.82 8.19
CA ILE A 61 -5.83 -4.49 8.51
C ILE A 61 -7.07 -4.61 9.42
N SER A 62 -7.95 -5.57 9.18
CA SER A 62 -9.08 -5.91 10.06
C SER A 62 -8.61 -6.22 11.49
N GLU A 63 -7.58 -7.05 11.64
CA GLU A 63 -6.99 -7.45 12.93
C GLU A 63 -6.30 -6.29 13.66
N GLU A 64 -5.39 -5.56 13.00
CA GLU A 64 -4.58 -4.51 13.63
C GLU A 64 -5.43 -3.29 14.05
N TYR A 65 -6.47 -2.96 13.27
CA TYR A 65 -7.29 -1.77 13.50
C TYR A 65 -8.67 -2.06 14.10
N GLU A 66 -8.94 -3.32 14.48
CA GLU A 66 -10.21 -3.78 15.08
C GLU A 66 -11.47 -3.36 14.28
N ILE A 67 -11.36 -3.38 12.95
CA ILE A 67 -12.47 -3.09 12.04
C ILE A 67 -13.03 -4.38 11.43
N ASN A 68 -14.25 -4.33 10.89
CA ASN A 68 -14.79 -5.50 10.19
C ASN A 68 -14.13 -5.69 8.81
N GLU A 69 -14.22 -6.91 8.29
CA GLU A 69 -13.59 -7.31 7.03
C GLU A 69 -14.07 -6.46 5.84
N ASP A 70 -15.36 -6.12 5.76
CA ASP A 70 -15.90 -5.32 4.66
C ASP A 70 -15.35 -3.89 4.67
N MET A 71 -15.28 -3.27 5.84
CA MET A 71 -14.63 -1.97 6.01
C MET A 71 -13.14 -2.02 5.67
N SER A 72 -12.46 -3.11 6.02
CA SER A 72 -11.06 -3.29 5.68
C SER A 72 -10.85 -3.39 4.17
N LYS A 73 -11.68 -4.16 3.47
CA LYS A 73 -11.62 -4.27 2.00
C LYS A 73 -11.86 -2.91 1.35
N GLU A 74 -12.85 -2.16 1.81
CA GLU A 74 -13.15 -0.84 1.27
C GLU A 74 -12.00 0.14 1.52
N THR A 75 -11.44 0.14 2.73
CA THR A 75 -10.27 0.96 3.08
C THR A 75 -9.09 0.70 2.13
N ILE A 76 -8.83 -0.57 1.80
CA ILE A 76 -7.76 -0.93 0.87
C ILE A 76 -8.08 -0.46 -0.55
N ARG A 77 -9.32 -0.62 -1.01
CA ARG A 77 -9.75 -0.18 -2.34
C ARG A 77 -9.65 1.33 -2.50
N GLU A 78 -10.27 2.09 -1.61
CA GLU A 78 -10.25 3.56 -1.62
C GLU A 78 -8.81 4.07 -1.61
N PHE A 79 -7.96 3.53 -0.72
CA PHE A 79 -6.56 3.91 -0.64
C PHE A 79 -5.81 3.66 -1.95
N LEU A 80 -5.99 2.50 -2.57
CA LEU A 80 -5.28 2.16 -3.81
C LEU A 80 -5.80 2.93 -5.02
N LEU A 81 -7.11 3.23 -5.09
CA LEU A 81 -7.67 4.05 -6.16
C LEU A 81 -7.12 5.48 -6.14
N ASP A 82 -6.86 6.02 -4.96
CA ASP A 82 -6.26 7.34 -4.78
C ASP A 82 -4.72 7.33 -4.76
N PHE A 83 -4.09 6.15 -4.80
CA PHE A 83 -2.64 6.05 -4.69
C PHE A 83 -1.93 6.60 -5.94
N PRO A 84 -1.13 7.69 -5.82
CA PRO A 84 -0.61 8.43 -6.97
C PRO A 84 0.36 7.62 -7.85
N LEU A 85 0.97 6.57 -7.29
CA LEU A 85 1.97 5.74 -7.99
C LEU A 85 1.45 4.35 -8.35
N LEU A 86 0.13 4.18 -8.46
CA LEU A 86 -0.51 2.90 -8.81
C LEU A 86 0.07 2.30 -10.10
N SER A 87 0.31 3.15 -11.11
CA SER A 87 0.88 2.71 -12.40
C SER A 87 2.31 2.16 -12.26
N ILE A 88 3.08 2.61 -11.28
CA ILE A 88 4.45 2.16 -11.03
C ILE A 88 4.44 0.75 -10.41
N ILE A 89 3.47 0.45 -9.56
CA ILE A 89 3.36 -0.83 -8.83
C ILE A 89 2.35 -1.81 -9.44
N SER A 90 1.79 -1.49 -10.61
CA SER A 90 0.73 -2.28 -11.26
C SER A 90 1.05 -3.76 -11.43
N SER A 91 2.29 -4.12 -11.77
CA SER A 91 2.73 -5.53 -11.85
C SER A 91 2.62 -6.25 -10.50
N ASN A 92 3.00 -5.60 -9.40
CA ASN A 92 2.89 -6.18 -8.05
C ASN A 92 1.41 -6.45 -7.69
N LEU A 93 0.51 -5.57 -8.11
CA LEU A 93 -0.94 -5.73 -7.86
C LEU A 93 -1.55 -6.86 -8.68
N ILE A 94 -1.09 -7.05 -9.92
CA ILE A 94 -1.52 -8.15 -10.78
C ILE A 94 -1.03 -9.49 -10.22
N GLU A 95 0.24 -9.57 -9.84
CA GLU A 95 0.85 -10.79 -9.28
C GLU A 95 0.24 -11.20 -7.94
N SER A 96 -0.30 -10.23 -7.18
CA SER A 96 -0.93 -10.46 -5.88
C SER A 96 -2.46 -10.55 -5.94
N ASP A 97 -3.06 -10.69 -7.13
CA ASP A 97 -4.52 -10.72 -7.34
C ASP A 97 -5.30 -9.48 -6.84
N ILE A 98 -4.62 -8.43 -6.38
CA ILE A 98 -5.22 -7.18 -5.89
C ILE A 98 -5.89 -6.39 -7.03
N TYR A 99 -5.30 -6.40 -8.23
CA TYR A 99 -5.83 -5.61 -9.34
C TYR A 99 -7.26 -6.05 -9.75
N LYS A 100 -7.59 -7.34 -9.59
CA LYS A 100 -8.94 -7.86 -9.85
C LYS A 100 -9.97 -7.22 -8.94
N GLU A 101 -9.63 -7.07 -7.66
CA GLU A 101 -10.49 -6.51 -6.61
C GLU A 101 -10.70 -5.00 -6.75
N LEU A 102 -9.83 -4.28 -7.46
CA LEU A 102 -10.00 -2.85 -7.77
C LEU A 102 -10.90 -2.61 -8.99
N SER A 103 -11.10 -3.63 -9.82
CA SER A 103 -11.89 -3.57 -11.05
C SER A 103 -13.29 -4.20 -10.94
N ALA A 104 -13.58 -4.83 -9.80
CA ALA A 104 -14.84 -5.51 -9.49
C ALA A 104 -15.82 -4.53 -8.81
#